data_AF-A0A1S6IQ29-F1
#
_entry.id   AF-A0A1S6IQ29-F1
#
_cell.length_a   1.000
_cell.length_b   1.000
_cell.length_c   1.000
_cell.angle_alpha   90.00
_cell.angle_beta   90.00
_cell.angle_gamma   90.00
#
_symmetry.space_group_name_H-M   'P 1'
#
loop_
_entity.id
_entity.type
_entity.pdbx_description
1 polymer ?
#
loop_
_entity_poly.entity_id
_entity_poly.type
_entity_poly.pdbx_seq_one_letter_code
_entity_poly.pdbx_strand_id
1 'polypeptide(L)'
;MDQKDILLTNITIKGHFHDIYMYSRFLYLWKNKHEVRIYHWGKLMKEWAIEDLPIYQDRLHNQILKQTENSLKPFLFKTITFEKAVYDSLIYRHRLYYLNENGFYYLEPEKATPTEILLTKGNFRTIKLNRSNRMILVSDERGVFEWYDNKLIQWDSIPTYKMVWNDENILQLDEHNRPIQLLQFEIHQKIPYLMKRIPAHDLSKMDLYYETSLEIDKSEEEDYRISLFEFLPETESLSSKKIGEQVKLALKPHKKLSGMVLDNHSLYLSQQKSKLSLELKGDLFLSIANDEYHTFRIYQKSHHYQNQLHLLSDQQLTILIFNQLL
;
A
#
# COMPACT_ATOMS: atom_id res chain seq x y z
N MET A 1 17.68 8.82 10.95
CA MET A 1 16.35 8.68 11.62
C MET A 1 16.34 7.57 12.65
N ASP A 2 15.91 7.86 13.88
CA ASP A 2 15.74 6.90 14.96
C ASP A 2 14.26 6.64 15.28
N GLN A 3 13.97 5.53 15.97
CA GLN A 3 12.57 5.15 16.31
C GLN A 3 11.86 6.24 17.14
N LYS A 4 12.60 7.00 17.95
CA LYS A 4 12.06 8.08 18.79
C LYS A 4 11.60 9.30 17.99
N ASP A 5 12.08 9.42 16.76
CA ASP A 5 11.77 10.52 15.86
C ASP A 5 10.49 10.25 15.06
N ILE A 6 9.79 9.13 15.29
CA ILE A 6 8.59 8.76 14.55
C ILE A 6 7.34 9.02 15.40
N LEU A 7 6.48 9.91 14.92
CA LEU A 7 5.13 10.13 15.40
C LEU A 7 4.18 9.12 14.75
N LEU A 8 3.46 8.37 15.58
CA LEU A 8 2.40 7.45 15.14
C LEU A 8 1.02 8.03 15.41
N THR A 9 0.22 8.21 14.36
CA THR A 9 -1.21 8.51 14.48
C THR A 9 -2.04 7.27 14.17
N ASN A 10 -2.83 6.82 15.14
CA ASN A 10 -3.74 5.69 15.04
C ASN A 10 -5.18 6.18 14.90
N ILE A 11 -5.82 5.87 13.77
CA ILE A 11 -7.24 6.12 13.54
C ILE A 11 -7.96 4.78 13.53
N THR A 12 -8.86 4.56 14.48
CA THR A 12 -9.70 3.36 14.55
C THR A 12 -11.14 3.70 14.18
N ILE A 13 -11.71 2.99 13.22
CA ILE A 13 -13.10 3.12 12.79
C ILE A 13 -13.81 1.80 13.12
N LYS A 14 -14.74 1.84 14.08
CA LYS A 14 -15.57 0.67 14.44
C LYS A 14 -16.64 0.42 13.39
N GLY A 15 -16.72 -0.82 12.93
CA GLY A 15 -17.70 -1.31 11.96
C GLY A 15 -17.27 -2.63 11.32
N HIS A 16 -18.22 -3.30 10.66
CA HIS A 16 -17.94 -4.53 9.92
C HIS A 16 -17.60 -4.21 8.47
N PHE A 17 -16.41 -4.64 8.05
CA PHE A 17 -15.85 -4.35 6.74
C PHE A 17 -15.18 -5.60 6.16
N HIS A 18 -15.30 -5.77 4.86
CA HIS A 18 -14.71 -6.89 4.12
C HIS A 18 -13.35 -6.53 3.51
N ASP A 19 -13.21 -5.31 3.02
CA ASP A 19 -11.99 -4.82 2.37
C ASP A 19 -11.97 -3.27 2.36
N ILE A 20 -10.81 -2.69 2.06
CA ILE A 20 -10.58 -1.25 2.05
C ILE A 20 -9.65 -0.85 0.89
N TYR A 21 -9.92 0.31 0.27
CA TYR A 21 -8.95 0.97 -0.61
C TYR A 21 -8.93 2.47 -0.37
N MET A 22 -7.74 3.05 -0.50
CA MET A 22 -7.53 4.50 -0.62
C MET A 22 -7.10 4.85 -2.02
N TYR A 23 -7.84 5.74 -2.68
CA TYR A 23 -7.47 6.24 -4.00
C TYR A 23 -7.99 7.65 -4.21
N SER A 24 -7.12 8.57 -4.65
CA SER A 24 -7.51 9.92 -5.08
C SER A 24 -8.38 10.68 -4.06
N ARG A 25 -8.02 10.66 -2.77
CA ARG A 25 -8.78 11.30 -1.66
C ARG A 25 -10.15 10.70 -1.37
N PHE A 26 -10.41 9.51 -1.88
CA PHE A 26 -11.57 8.71 -1.53
C PHE A 26 -11.17 7.47 -0.74
N LEU A 27 -11.99 7.15 0.27
CA LEU A 27 -11.95 5.93 1.04
C LEU A 27 -13.04 5.00 0.50
N TYR A 28 -12.64 3.89 -0.09
CA TYR A 28 -13.51 2.83 -0.57
C TYR A 28 -13.58 1.77 0.50
N LEU A 29 -14.75 1.54 1.05
CA LEU A 29 -14.97 0.65 2.18
C LEU A 29 -15.99 -0.41 1.79
N TRP A 30 -15.51 -1.63 1.62
CA TRP A 30 -16.37 -2.76 1.29
C TRP A 30 -17.09 -3.21 2.55
N LYS A 31 -18.42 -3.15 2.53
CA LYS A 31 -19.25 -3.63 3.64
C LYS A 31 -19.36 -5.16 3.62
N ASN A 32 -19.42 -5.72 2.43
CA ASN A 32 -19.49 -7.15 2.15
C ASN A 32 -19.01 -7.38 0.70
N LYS A 33 -19.15 -8.60 0.17
CA LYS A 33 -18.75 -8.93 -1.21
C LYS A 33 -19.63 -8.29 -2.30
N HIS A 34 -20.70 -7.61 -1.94
CA HIS A 34 -21.69 -7.04 -2.87
C HIS A 34 -21.86 -5.54 -2.73
N GLU A 35 -21.22 -4.87 -1.77
CA GLU A 35 -21.45 -3.45 -1.51
C GLU A 35 -20.15 -2.75 -1.13
N VAL A 36 -19.81 -1.69 -1.88
CA VAL A 36 -18.76 -0.75 -1.55
C VAL A 36 -19.34 0.65 -1.33
N ARG A 37 -18.94 1.26 -0.21
CA ARG A 37 -19.26 2.66 0.12
C ARG A 37 -18.03 3.52 -0.07
N ILE A 38 -18.20 4.63 -0.76
CA ILE A 38 -17.13 5.55 -1.13
C ILE A 38 -17.33 6.81 -0.31
N TYR A 39 -16.30 7.22 0.43
CA TYR A 39 -16.32 8.39 1.29
C TYR A 39 -15.25 9.40 0.88
N HIS A 40 -15.54 10.69 1.05
CA HIS A 40 -14.56 11.76 0.81
C HIS A 40 -13.52 11.85 1.95
N TRP A 41 -12.46 11.04 1.86
CA TRP A 41 -11.39 11.01 2.86
C TRP A 41 -10.75 12.38 3.13
N GLY A 42 -10.52 13.18 2.09
CA GLY A 42 -9.93 14.51 2.26
C GLY A 42 -10.78 15.47 3.09
N LYS A 43 -12.11 15.41 2.96
CA LYS A 43 -13.03 16.21 3.80
C LYS A 43 -13.05 15.69 5.24
N LEU A 44 -12.95 14.36 5.36
CA LEU A 44 -12.95 13.63 6.61
C LEU A 44 -11.71 13.97 7.47
N MET A 45 -10.52 13.98 6.87
CA MET A 45 -9.28 14.36 7.53
C MET A 45 -9.28 15.81 8.02
N LYS A 46 -9.90 16.71 7.25
CA LYS A 46 -10.07 18.13 7.64
C LYS A 46 -11.01 18.28 8.83
N GLU A 47 -12.15 17.59 8.82
CA GLU A 47 -13.10 17.59 9.95
C GLU A 47 -12.43 17.08 11.24
N TRP A 48 -11.59 16.04 11.13
CA TRP A 48 -10.86 15.49 12.27
C TRP A 48 -9.67 16.33 12.71
N ALA A 49 -9.44 17.49 12.08
CA ALA A 49 -8.38 18.44 12.38
C ALA A 49 -6.97 17.84 12.43
N ILE A 50 -6.74 16.71 11.75
CA ILE A 50 -5.44 16.01 11.79
C ILE A 50 -4.34 16.86 11.13
N GLU A 51 -4.71 17.74 10.20
CA GLU A 51 -3.79 18.65 9.49
C GLU A 51 -3.26 19.81 10.37
N ASP A 52 -3.97 20.20 11.45
CA ASP A 52 -3.73 21.43 12.22
C ASP A 52 -3.38 21.20 13.70
N LEU A 53 -3.03 19.97 14.09
CA LEU A 53 -2.73 19.67 15.49
C LEU A 53 -1.41 20.34 15.92
N PRO A 54 -1.43 21.25 16.91
CA PRO A 54 -0.19 21.77 17.47
C PRO A 54 0.59 20.59 18.07
N ILE A 55 1.81 20.38 17.57
CA ILE A 55 2.79 19.48 18.17
C ILE A 55 3.07 20.06 19.56
N TYR A 56 2.31 19.65 20.56
CA TYR A 56 2.62 19.98 21.94
C TYR A 56 4.05 19.49 22.21
N GLN A 57 4.84 20.37 22.83
CA GLN A 57 6.26 20.18 23.13
C GLN A 57 6.53 18.98 24.06
N ASP A 58 5.49 18.30 24.54
CA ASP A 58 5.59 17.04 25.24
C ASP A 58 5.36 15.87 24.28
N ARG A 59 6.38 15.00 24.16
CA ARG A 59 6.41 13.81 23.29
C ARG A 59 5.33 12.79 23.69
N LEU A 60 4.07 13.05 23.38
CA LEU A 60 3.07 12.00 23.29
C LEU A 60 3.31 11.28 21.96
N HIS A 61 4.10 10.20 22.02
CA HIS A 61 4.62 9.48 20.85
C HIS A 61 3.49 8.90 19.96
N ASN A 62 2.25 8.83 20.47
CA ASN A 62 1.11 8.22 19.79
C ASN A 62 -0.16 9.09 19.91
N GLN A 63 -0.83 9.35 18.80
CA GLN A 63 -2.17 9.93 18.76
C GLN A 63 -3.21 8.83 18.49
N ILE A 64 -4.34 8.83 19.19
CA ILE A 64 -5.40 7.82 19.00
C ILE A 64 -6.74 8.53 18.75
N LEU A 65 -7.31 8.32 17.56
CA LEU A 65 -8.63 8.79 17.16
C LEU A 65 -9.57 7.59 17.04
N LYS A 66 -10.66 7.59 17.79
CA LYS A 66 -11.68 6.53 17.75
C LYS A 66 -12.95 7.05 17.13
N GLN A 67 -13.39 6.38 16.08
CA GLN A 67 -14.48 6.76 15.20
C GLN A 67 -15.41 5.58 14.98
N THR A 68 -16.61 5.83 14.48
CA THR A 68 -17.61 4.78 14.20
C THR A 68 -18.08 4.92 12.77
N GLU A 69 -18.66 3.87 12.20
CA GLU A 69 -19.23 3.95 10.85
C GLU A 69 -20.27 5.09 10.71
N ASN A 70 -20.99 5.42 11.78
CA ASN A 70 -21.94 6.53 11.79
C ASN A 70 -21.26 7.89 11.58
N SER A 71 -20.04 8.11 12.06
CA SER A 71 -19.33 9.38 11.87
C SER A 71 -18.84 9.56 10.43
N LEU A 72 -18.81 8.49 9.62
CA LEU A 72 -18.48 8.56 8.20
C LEU A 72 -19.67 9.00 7.33
N LYS A 73 -20.90 8.81 7.79
CA LYS A 73 -22.13 9.04 7.00
C LYS A 73 -22.21 10.42 6.33
N PRO A 74 -21.85 11.54 6.99
CA PRO A 74 -21.90 12.87 6.35
C PRO A 74 -20.97 13.01 5.14
N PHE A 75 -19.95 12.16 5.04
CA PHE A 75 -18.93 12.20 3.99
C PHE A 75 -19.14 11.13 2.92
N LEU A 76 -20.27 10.41 2.95
CA LEU A 76 -20.61 9.42 1.95
C LEU A 76 -20.79 10.09 0.59
N PHE A 77 -19.93 9.72 -0.35
CA PHE A 77 -20.01 10.16 -1.73
C PHE A 77 -20.99 9.27 -2.51
N LYS A 78 -20.83 7.94 -2.40
CA LYS A 78 -21.59 7.00 -3.21
C LYS A 78 -21.61 5.60 -2.61
N THR A 79 -22.67 4.85 -2.87
CA THR A 79 -22.73 3.40 -2.66
C THR A 79 -22.84 2.71 -4.01
N ILE A 80 -22.03 1.67 -4.21
CA ILE A 80 -22.08 0.82 -5.40
C ILE A 80 -22.41 -0.60 -4.93
N THR A 81 -23.44 -1.19 -5.53
CA THR A 81 -23.90 -2.54 -5.25
C THR A 81 -23.67 -3.44 -6.46
N PHE A 82 -23.23 -4.66 -6.21
CA PHE A 82 -22.93 -5.67 -7.22
C PHE A 82 -23.91 -6.83 -7.11
N GLU A 83 -24.45 -7.25 -8.25
CA GLU A 83 -25.33 -8.43 -8.31
C GLU A 83 -24.57 -9.70 -7.89
N LYS A 84 -23.33 -9.84 -8.34
CA LYS A 84 -22.46 -10.99 -8.04
C LYS A 84 -21.43 -10.65 -6.98
N ALA A 85 -21.03 -11.68 -6.23
CA ALA A 85 -20.02 -11.55 -5.20
C ALA A 85 -18.66 -11.20 -5.80
N VAL A 86 -18.08 -10.10 -5.34
CA VAL A 86 -16.72 -9.67 -5.66
C VAL A 86 -15.75 -10.36 -4.71
N TYR A 87 -14.74 -11.03 -5.26
CA TYR A 87 -13.74 -11.77 -4.46
C TYR A 87 -12.41 -11.05 -4.32
N ASP A 88 -12.02 -10.26 -5.32
CA ASP A 88 -10.84 -9.40 -5.26
C ASP A 88 -11.09 -8.15 -6.12
N SER A 89 -10.43 -7.06 -5.75
CA SER A 89 -10.57 -5.80 -6.48
C SER A 89 -9.29 -4.97 -6.42
N LEU A 90 -9.22 -3.94 -7.26
CA LEU A 90 -8.23 -2.89 -7.15
C LEU A 90 -8.75 -1.62 -7.81
N ILE A 91 -8.15 -0.49 -7.43
CA ILE A 91 -8.46 0.79 -8.05
C ILE A 91 -7.22 1.27 -8.80
N TYR A 92 -7.40 1.56 -10.08
CA TYR A 92 -6.33 2.06 -10.94
C TYR A 92 -6.89 2.98 -12.01
N ARG A 93 -6.23 4.13 -12.25
CA ARG A 93 -6.68 5.14 -13.25
C ARG A 93 -8.17 5.48 -13.13
N HIS A 94 -8.62 5.77 -11.91
CA HIS A 94 -10.03 6.13 -11.62
C HIS A 94 -11.05 5.05 -12.01
N ARG A 95 -10.61 3.79 -12.17
CA ARG A 95 -11.45 2.64 -12.45
C ARG A 95 -11.34 1.63 -11.32
N LEU A 96 -12.48 1.09 -10.92
CA LEU A 96 -12.57 -0.05 -10.02
C LEU A 96 -12.55 -1.31 -10.87
N TYR A 97 -11.44 -2.03 -10.80
CA TYR A 97 -11.23 -3.33 -11.41
C TYR A 97 -11.59 -4.40 -10.38
N TYR A 98 -12.30 -5.44 -10.78
CA TYR A 98 -12.72 -6.48 -9.84
C TYR A 98 -12.96 -7.84 -10.50
N LEU A 99 -12.94 -8.88 -9.67
CA LEU A 99 -13.20 -10.26 -10.04
C LEU A 99 -14.50 -10.75 -9.41
N ASN A 100 -15.27 -11.49 -10.21
CA ASN A 100 -16.38 -12.30 -9.74
C ASN A 100 -16.30 -13.68 -10.41
N GLU A 101 -17.28 -14.54 -10.14
CA GLU A 101 -17.37 -15.89 -10.72
C GLU A 101 -17.40 -15.95 -12.25
N ASN A 102 -17.79 -14.87 -12.94
CA ASN A 102 -17.86 -14.85 -14.41
C ASN A 102 -16.54 -14.45 -15.06
N GLY A 103 -15.71 -13.65 -14.38
CA GLY A 103 -14.52 -13.08 -14.99
C GLY A 103 -14.03 -11.79 -14.37
N PHE A 104 -13.31 -11.05 -15.21
CA PHE A 104 -12.64 -9.81 -14.87
C PHE A 104 -13.38 -8.61 -15.47
N TYR A 105 -13.72 -7.65 -14.61
CA TYR A 105 -14.56 -6.50 -14.93
C TYR A 105 -13.87 -5.20 -14.54
N TYR A 106 -14.35 -4.09 -15.11
CA TYR A 106 -14.15 -2.76 -14.53
C TYR A 106 -15.42 -1.92 -14.56
N LEU A 107 -15.46 -0.92 -13.68
CA LEU A 107 -16.42 0.17 -13.71
C LEU A 107 -15.75 1.49 -13.33
N GLU A 108 -16.40 2.60 -13.66
CA GLU A 108 -15.96 3.95 -13.30
C GLU A 108 -16.84 4.47 -12.15
N PRO A 109 -16.34 4.46 -10.89
CA PRO A 109 -17.17 4.76 -9.72
C PRO A 109 -17.66 6.22 -9.68
N GLU A 110 -16.93 7.13 -10.33
CA GLU A 110 -17.23 8.56 -10.36
C GLU A 110 -18.41 8.91 -11.30
N LYS A 111 -18.76 8.03 -12.26
CA LYS A 111 -19.92 8.24 -13.14
C LYS A 111 -21.21 8.19 -12.34
N ALA A 112 -22.20 9.03 -12.67
CA ALA A 112 -23.50 9.07 -11.99
C ALA A 112 -24.17 7.68 -11.92
N THR A 113 -24.17 6.95 -13.04
CA THR A 113 -24.59 5.56 -13.16
C THR A 113 -23.39 4.70 -13.60
N PRO A 114 -22.70 4.03 -12.66
CA PRO A 114 -21.57 3.18 -13.00
C PRO A 114 -22.06 1.99 -13.80
N THR A 115 -21.53 1.79 -15.00
CA THR A 115 -21.81 0.61 -15.80
C THR A 115 -20.68 -0.39 -15.65
N GLU A 116 -21.05 -1.65 -15.40
CA GLU A 116 -20.11 -2.76 -15.34
C GLU A 116 -19.72 -3.19 -16.76
N ILE A 117 -18.42 -3.27 -17.03
CA ILE A 117 -17.87 -3.68 -18.32
C ILE A 117 -17.05 -4.94 -18.11
N LEU A 118 -17.49 -6.04 -18.73
CA LEU A 118 -16.74 -7.31 -18.77
C LEU A 118 -15.54 -7.15 -19.70
N LEU A 119 -14.33 -7.35 -19.16
CA LEU A 119 -13.10 -7.32 -19.94
C LEU A 119 -12.78 -8.69 -20.52
N THR A 120 -12.87 -9.73 -19.69
CA THR A 120 -12.58 -11.10 -20.12
C THR A 120 -13.25 -12.12 -19.21
N LYS A 121 -13.69 -13.23 -19.79
CA LYS A 121 -14.27 -14.36 -19.06
C LYS A 121 -13.16 -15.27 -18.57
N GLY A 122 -13.29 -15.79 -17.35
CA GLY A 122 -12.34 -16.74 -16.80
C GLY A 122 -12.41 -16.84 -15.29
N ASN A 123 -11.94 -17.97 -14.76
CA ASN A 123 -11.82 -18.16 -13.32
C ASN A 123 -10.49 -17.56 -12.83
N PHE A 124 -10.55 -16.29 -12.40
CA PHE A 124 -9.42 -15.58 -11.81
C PHE A 124 -9.65 -15.44 -10.32
N ARG A 125 -8.58 -15.54 -9.54
CA ARG A 125 -8.63 -15.52 -8.08
C ARG A 125 -8.12 -14.22 -7.49
N THR A 126 -7.12 -13.60 -8.12
CA THR A 126 -6.45 -12.43 -7.55
C THR A 126 -6.03 -11.47 -8.64
N ILE A 127 -6.17 -10.17 -8.36
CA ILE A 127 -5.61 -9.09 -9.18
C ILE A 127 -4.53 -8.36 -8.37
N LYS A 128 -3.35 -8.14 -8.97
CA LYS A 128 -2.29 -7.34 -8.37
C LYS A 128 -1.77 -6.30 -9.34
N LEU A 129 -1.44 -5.12 -8.82
CA LEU A 129 -0.81 -4.03 -9.55
C LEU A 129 0.60 -3.78 -8.98
N ASN A 130 1.60 -3.64 -9.84
CA ASN A 130 2.95 -3.26 -9.39
C ASN A 130 3.21 -1.74 -9.46
N ARG A 131 4.42 -1.34 -9.04
CA ARG A 131 4.90 0.05 -9.09
C ARG A 131 4.99 0.59 -10.53
N SER A 132 5.28 -0.26 -11.51
CA SER A 132 5.35 0.13 -12.93
C SER A 132 4.01 0.07 -13.69
N ASN A 133 2.89 -0.13 -12.98
CA ASN A 133 1.53 -0.19 -13.53
C ASN A 133 1.18 -1.46 -14.32
N ARG A 134 1.92 -2.53 -14.12
CA ARG A 134 1.58 -3.85 -14.66
C ARG A 134 0.50 -4.49 -13.80
N MET A 135 -0.58 -4.92 -14.46
CA MET A 135 -1.73 -5.54 -13.81
C MET A 135 -1.75 -7.03 -14.10
N ILE A 136 -1.56 -7.82 -13.05
CA ILE A 136 -1.50 -9.27 -13.14
C ILE A 136 -2.76 -9.89 -12.56
N LEU A 137 -3.27 -10.88 -13.28
CA LEU A 137 -4.38 -11.72 -12.92
C LEU A 137 -3.84 -13.13 -12.68
N VAL A 138 -4.21 -13.73 -11.55
CA VAL A 138 -3.79 -15.07 -11.16
C VAL A 138 -4.99 -16.02 -11.23
N SER A 139 -4.77 -17.19 -11.81
CA SER A 139 -5.72 -18.29 -11.93
C SER A 139 -5.09 -19.57 -11.38
N ASP A 140 -5.84 -20.27 -10.53
CA ASP A 140 -5.46 -21.57 -9.98
C ASP A 140 -5.44 -22.68 -11.03
N GLU A 141 -6.22 -22.55 -12.11
CA GLU A 141 -6.23 -23.51 -13.21
C GLU A 141 -5.27 -23.15 -14.35
N ARG A 142 -5.14 -21.86 -14.66
CA ARG A 142 -4.49 -21.40 -15.90
C ARG A 142 -3.26 -20.54 -15.71
N GLY A 143 -2.81 -20.37 -14.47
CA GLY A 143 -1.56 -19.70 -14.13
C GLY A 143 -1.65 -18.18 -14.11
N VAL A 144 -0.72 -17.51 -14.80
CA VAL A 144 -0.50 -16.07 -14.64
C VAL A 144 -0.75 -15.32 -15.94
N PHE A 145 -1.57 -14.28 -15.85
CA PHE A 145 -1.95 -13.43 -16.96
C PHE A 145 -1.64 -11.96 -16.66
N GLU A 146 -1.38 -11.18 -17.69
CA GLU A 146 -1.26 -9.73 -17.60
C GLU A 146 -2.32 -9.05 -18.45
N TRP A 147 -3.00 -8.08 -17.86
CA TRP A 147 -3.87 -7.18 -18.58
C TRP A 147 -3.05 -5.98 -19.06
N TYR A 148 -2.75 -5.96 -20.35
CA TYR A 148 -1.92 -4.93 -20.99
C TYR A 148 -2.57 -4.46 -22.29
N ASP A 149 -2.73 -3.14 -22.43
CA ASP A 149 -3.26 -2.50 -23.65
C ASP A 149 -4.56 -3.14 -24.17
N ASN A 150 -5.53 -3.33 -23.27
CA ASN A 150 -6.82 -3.98 -23.53
C ASN A 150 -6.74 -5.43 -24.04
N LYS A 151 -5.61 -6.10 -23.83
CA LYS A 151 -5.39 -7.50 -24.16
C LYS A 151 -4.99 -8.28 -22.91
N LEU A 152 -5.44 -9.53 -22.87
CA LEU A 152 -5.01 -10.48 -21.86
C LEU A 152 -3.86 -11.31 -22.43
N ILE A 153 -2.68 -11.17 -21.85
CA ILE A 153 -1.48 -11.92 -22.22
C ILE A 153 -1.27 -13.02 -21.18
N GLN A 154 -1.15 -14.28 -21.59
CA GLN A 154 -0.79 -15.37 -20.69
C GLN A 154 0.73 -15.52 -20.65
N TRP A 155 1.34 -15.33 -19.47
CA TRP A 155 2.79 -15.49 -19.29
C TRP A 155 3.18 -16.92 -18.98
N ASP A 156 2.32 -17.61 -18.24
CA ASP A 156 2.61 -18.93 -17.72
C ASP A 156 1.32 -19.71 -17.48
N SER A 157 1.39 -21.02 -17.70
CA SER A 157 0.26 -21.94 -17.57
C SER A 157 0.26 -22.74 -16.27
N ILE A 158 1.28 -22.59 -15.42
CA ILE A 158 1.37 -23.35 -14.17
C ILE A 158 0.34 -22.83 -13.17
N PRO A 159 -0.55 -23.70 -12.63
CA PRO A 159 -1.46 -23.40 -11.53
C PRO A 159 -0.84 -22.49 -10.46
N THR A 160 -1.42 -21.30 -10.28
CA THR A 160 -0.88 -20.31 -9.35
C THR A 160 -1.99 -19.85 -8.42
N TYR A 161 -1.76 -19.94 -7.12
CA TYR A 161 -2.76 -19.57 -6.12
C TYR A 161 -2.56 -18.14 -5.63
N LYS A 162 -1.29 -17.74 -5.51
CA LYS A 162 -0.89 -16.38 -5.14
C LYS A 162 0.37 -15.99 -5.87
N MET A 163 0.63 -14.69 -5.89
CA MET A 163 1.86 -14.14 -6.43
C MET A 163 2.45 -13.09 -5.50
N VAL A 164 3.77 -12.92 -5.60
CA VAL A 164 4.50 -11.83 -4.95
C VAL A 164 5.32 -11.10 -6.01
N TRP A 165 5.25 -9.77 -5.97
CA TRP A 165 6.08 -8.93 -6.82
C TRP A 165 7.53 -8.91 -6.32
N ASN A 166 8.47 -9.03 -7.25
CA ASN A 166 9.88 -8.75 -7.06
C ASN A 166 10.32 -7.73 -8.10
N ASP A 167 10.06 -6.46 -7.83
CA ASP A 167 10.10 -5.36 -8.80
C ASP A 167 9.18 -5.64 -10.00
N GLU A 168 9.78 -5.98 -11.15
CA GLU A 168 9.08 -6.36 -12.38
C GLU A 168 8.90 -7.88 -12.52
N ASN A 169 9.49 -8.65 -11.63
CA ASN A 169 9.44 -10.10 -11.66
C ASN A 169 8.27 -10.63 -10.82
N ILE A 170 7.77 -11.82 -11.18
CA ILE A 170 6.61 -12.43 -10.53
C ILE A 170 7.03 -13.74 -9.89
N LEU A 171 6.99 -13.82 -8.57
CA LEU A 171 7.15 -15.07 -7.84
C LEU A 171 5.77 -15.76 -7.72
N GLN A 172 5.62 -16.92 -8.33
CA GLN A 172 4.41 -17.75 -8.24
C GLN A 172 4.43 -18.58 -6.96
N LEU A 173 3.30 -18.64 -6.27
CA LEU A 173 3.11 -19.40 -5.04
C LEU A 173 1.96 -20.40 -5.18
N ASP A 174 2.12 -21.56 -4.53
CA ASP A 174 1.08 -22.59 -4.41
C ASP A 174 0.04 -22.24 -3.33
N GLU A 175 -0.93 -23.13 -3.13
CA GLU A 175 -2.00 -22.99 -2.13
C GLU A 175 -1.45 -22.82 -0.70
N HIS A 176 -0.30 -23.43 -0.42
CA HIS A 176 0.37 -23.39 0.88
C HIS A 176 1.37 -22.23 1.00
N ASN A 177 1.33 -21.26 0.08
CA ASN A 177 2.26 -20.13 -0.03
C ASN A 177 3.74 -20.55 -0.24
N ARG A 178 3.99 -21.74 -0.79
CA ARG A 178 5.34 -22.18 -1.15
C ARG A 178 5.67 -21.68 -2.57
N PRO A 179 6.91 -21.20 -2.79
CA PRO A 179 7.32 -20.75 -4.10
C PRO A 179 7.36 -21.91 -5.10
N ILE A 180 6.82 -21.68 -6.29
CA ILE A 180 6.80 -22.61 -7.43
C ILE A 180 7.94 -22.26 -8.38
N GLN A 181 7.94 -21.03 -8.89
CA GLN A 181 8.96 -20.48 -9.76
C GLN A 181 8.92 -18.94 -9.76
N LEU A 182 10.01 -18.32 -10.21
CA LEU A 182 10.12 -16.89 -10.48
C LEU A 182 10.10 -16.66 -12.00
N LEU A 183 9.13 -15.88 -12.46
CA LEU A 183 9.07 -15.35 -13.82
C LEU A 183 9.90 -14.07 -13.86
N GLN A 184 11.03 -14.11 -14.55
CA GLN A 184 11.90 -12.95 -14.71
C GLN A 184 11.58 -12.20 -16.01
N PHE A 185 11.31 -10.91 -15.88
CA PHE A 185 11.00 -10.02 -16.98
C PHE A 185 12.11 -9.01 -17.23
N GLU A 186 12.25 -8.61 -18.48
CA GLU A 186 12.97 -7.40 -18.89
C GLU A 186 11.99 -6.43 -19.55
N ILE A 187 12.15 -5.14 -19.30
CA ILE A 187 11.26 -4.11 -19.86
C ILE A 187 12.00 -3.36 -20.95
N HIS A 188 11.58 -3.58 -22.19
CA HIS A 188 12.04 -2.80 -23.34
C HIS A 188 10.92 -1.86 -23.77
N GLN A 189 11.16 -0.56 -23.73
CA GLN A 189 10.19 0.47 -24.16
C GLN A 189 8.80 0.33 -23.51
N LYS A 190 8.74 0.03 -22.20
CA LYS A 190 7.51 -0.22 -21.42
C LYS A 190 6.77 -1.52 -21.73
N ILE A 191 7.30 -2.36 -22.62
CA ILE A 191 6.74 -3.68 -22.92
C ILE A 191 7.53 -4.72 -22.12
N PRO A 192 6.87 -5.54 -21.29
CA PRO A 192 7.52 -6.61 -20.57
C PRO A 192 7.80 -7.81 -21.49
N TYR A 193 9.00 -8.37 -21.41
CA TYR A 193 9.41 -9.59 -22.08
C TYR A 193 9.82 -10.63 -21.04
N LEU A 194 9.22 -11.81 -21.11
CA LEU A 194 9.58 -12.92 -20.22
C LEU A 194 10.93 -13.51 -20.67
N MET A 195 11.97 -13.28 -19.86
CA MET A 195 13.34 -13.70 -20.17
C MET A 195 13.60 -15.15 -19.76
N LYS A 196 13.22 -15.50 -18.52
CA LYS A 196 13.45 -16.84 -17.98
C LYS A 196 12.46 -17.20 -16.89
N ARG A 197 12.28 -18.51 -16.70
CA ARG A 197 11.53 -19.11 -15.59
C ARG A 197 12.54 -19.80 -14.69
N ILE A 198 12.65 -19.35 -13.44
CA ILE A 198 13.59 -19.92 -12.46
C ILE A 198 12.79 -20.78 -11.48
N PRO A 199 12.99 -22.10 -11.44
CA PRO A 199 12.23 -22.96 -10.54
C PRO A 199 12.63 -22.72 -9.06
N ALA A 200 11.74 -23.06 -8.13
CA ALA A 200 11.93 -22.74 -6.71
C ALA A 200 13.13 -23.39 -6.01
N HIS A 201 13.73 -24.43 -6.61
CA HIS A 201 14.95 -25.07 -6.10
C HIS A 201 16.22 -24.27 -6.46
N ASP A 202 16.18 -23.51 -7.56
CA ASP A 202 17.29 -22.64 -8.00
C ASP A 202 17.25 -21.25 -7.36
N LEU A 203 16.18 -20.93 -6.61
CA LEU A 203 16.09 -19.69 -5.85
C LEU A 203 16.99 -19.77 -4.62
N SER A 204 18.05 -18.95 -4.60
CA SER A 204 18.96 -18.83 -3.47
C SER A 204 18.28 -18.20 -2.24
N LYS A 205 18.70 -18.62 -1.04
CA LYS A 205 18.34 -17.95 0.22
C LYS A 205 19.17 -16.66 0.33
N MET A 206 18.55 -15.57 0.76
CA MET A 206 19.17 -14.24 0.83
C MET A 206 19.50 -13.84 2.28
N ASP A 207 20.67 -13.21 2.46
CA ASP A 207 20.99 -12.33 3.59
C ASP A 207 20.60 -10.89 3.25
N LEU A 208 19.88 -10.22 4.15
CA LEU A 208 19.42 -8.85 3.95
C LEU A 208 20.47 -7.87 4.48
N TYR A 209 20.79 -6.87 3.66
CA TYR A 209 21.74 -5.82 4.01
C TYR A 209 21.00 -4.48 4.07
N TYR A 210 21.20 -3.74 5.16
CA TYR A 210 20.77 -2.35 5.28
C TYR A 210 21.86 -1.47 4.69
N GLU A 211 21.47 -0.36 4.06
CA GLU A 211 22.46 0.59 3.54
C GLU A 211 23.22 1.18 4.73
N THR A 212 24.46 0.75 4.94
CA THR A 212 25.31 1.31 6.01
C THR A 212 26.10 2.52 5.51
N SER A 213 25.59 3.25 4.51
CA SER A 213 26.22 4.51 4.09
C SER A 213 26.35 5.36 5.35
N LEU A 214 27.60 5.60 5.77
CA LEU A 214 27.93 6.57 6.80
C LEU A 214 27.21 7.85 6.38
N GLU A 215 26.23 8.28 7.16
CA GLU A 215 25.67 9.61 7.05
C GLU A 215 26.87 10.53 7.27
N ILE A 216 27.46 11.02 6.17
CA ILE A 216 28.35 12.17 6.25
C ILE A 216 27.41 13.27 6.70
N ASP A 217 27.51 13.58 7.99
CA ASP A 217 26.74 14.61 8.64
C ASP A 217 27.03 15.91 7.87
N LYS A 218 26.15 16.27 6.93
CA LYS A 218 26.26 17.52 6.19
C LYS A 218 25.93 18.73 7.07
N SER A 219 25.65 18.50 8.35
CA SER A 219 25.42 19.54 9.34
C SER A 219 26.68 20.34 9.71
N GLU A 220 27.87 19.95 9.23
CA GLU A 220 29.11 20.73 9.37
C GLU A 220 29.67 21.29 8.04
N GLU A 221 28.87 21.36 6.96
CA GLU A 221 29.22 22.13 5.75
C GLU A 221 28.33 23.38 5.54
N GLU A 222 27.55 23.77 6.55
CA GLU A 222 26.98 25.11 6.65
C GLU A 222 27.84 25.97 7.58
N ASP A 223 29.02 26.37 7.10
CA ASP A 223 29.59 27.61 7.59
C ASP A 223 30.42 28.36 6.54
N TYR A 224 30.18 29.67 6.49
CA TYR A 224 30.78 30.68 5.61
C TYR A 224 30.25 30.85 4.19
N ARG A 225 28.95 31.11 4.07
CA ARG A 225 28.50 32.26 3.27
C ARG A 225 27.63 33.19 4.10
N ILE A 226 28.26 33.87 5.04
CA ILE A 226 27.71 35.08 5.66
C ILE A 226 27.61 36.14 4.55
N SER A 227 26.40 36.34 4.02
CA SER A 227 26.11 37.51 3.18
C SER A 227 26.04 38.73 4.11
N LEU A 228 27.12 39.53 4.13
CA LEU A 228 27.31 40.70 5.00
C LEU A 228 26.30 41.86 4.78
N PHE A 229 25.29 41.71 3.91
CA PHE A 229 24.43 42.81 3.48
C PHE A 229 22.95 42.48 3.23
N GLU A 230 22.40 41.42 3.81
CA GLU A 230 20.93 41.26 3.80
C GLU A 230 20.30 41.99 5.00
N PHE A 231 20.10 43.29 4.80
CA PHE A 231 19.12 44.06 5.56
C PHE A 231 17.72 43.51 5.21
N LEU A 232 17.03 43.00 6.23
CA LEU A 232 15.65 42.47 6.28
C LEU A 232 14.74 42.84 5.11
N PRO A 233 13.87 41.89 4.71
CA PRO A 233 12.46 42.23 4.71
C PRO A 233 11.54 41.18 5.37
N GLU A 234 10.60 41.75 6.11
CA GLU A 234 9.17 41.44 6.13
C GLU A 234 8.72 40.06 6.62
N THR A 235 8.19 40.07 7.84
CA THR A 235 7.11 39.21 8.34
C THR A 235 7.24 37.74 7.91
N GLU A 236 7.93 36.97 8.73
CA GLU A 236 7.61 35.55 8.87
C GLU A 236 6.12 35.47 9.25
N SER A 237 5.26 35.30 8.24
CA SER A 237 4.01 34.62 8.46
C SER A 237 4.41 33.31 9.10
N LEU A 238 3.96 33.08 10.34
CA LEU A 238 3.96 31.77 10.99
C LEU A 238 3.29 30.77 10.05
N SER A 239 4.05 30.26 9.08
CA SER A 239 3.60 29.19 8.22
C SER A 239 3.39 28.02 9.16
N SER A 240 2.17 27.49 9.14
CA SER A 240 1.76 26.35 9.95
C SER A 240 2.91 25.36 10.05
N LYS A 241 3.35 25.08 11.29
CA LYS A 241 4.35 24.03 11.56
C LYS A 241 3.85 22.77 10.88
N LYS A 242 4.47 22.43 9.75
CA LYS A 242 4.07 21.29 8.93
C LYS A 242 4.18 20.05 9.80
N ILE A 243 3.20 19.16 9.69
CA ILE A 243 3.36 17.75 10.06
C ILE A 243 4.69 17.32 9.44
N GLY A 244 5.61 16.79 10.25
CA GLY A 244 6.95 16.48 9.77
C GLY A 244 6.95 15.39 8.69
N GLU A 245 8.13 15.10 8.14
CA GLU A 245 8.25 14.37 6.89
C GLU A 245 7.60 12.97 6.93
N GLN A 246 7.02 12.54 5.81
CA GLN A 246 6.34 11.24 5.74
C GLN A 246 7.35 10.08 5.77
N VAL A 247 7.21 9.17 6.74
CA VAL A 247 8.03 7.96 6.79
C VAL A 247 7.44 6.91 5.85
N LYS A 248 8.21 6.49 4.84
CA LYS A 248 7.73 5.55 3.81
C LYS A 248 7.57 4.13 4.37
N LEU A 249 6.50 3.45 3.99
CA LEU A 249 6.29 2.04 4.27
C LEU A 249 6.59 1.18 3.04
N ALA A 250 7.33 0.09 3.24
CA ALA A 250 7.64 -0.89 2.22
C ALA A 250 7.37 -2.32 2.71
N LEU A 251 7.06 -3.24 1.79
CA LEU A 251 7.03 -4.66 2.12
C LEU A 251 8.45 -5.19 2.10
N LYS A 252 8.80 -6.00 3.10
CA LYS A 252 10.04 -6.76 3.10
C LYS A 252 9.99 -7.79 1.95
N PRO A 253 11.04 -7.90 1.13
CA PRO A 253 11.06 -8.84 0.02
C PRO A 253 10.92 -10.29 0.52
N HIS A 254 10.38 -11.17 -0.32
CA HIS A 254 10.26 -12.58 0.00
C HIS A 254 11.66 -13.20 0.19
N LYS A 255 11.84 -14.05 1.22
CA LYS A 255 13.14 -14.63 1.64
C LYS A 255 13.94 -15.40 0.56
N LYS A 256 13.31 -15.69 -0.57
CA LYS A 256 13.88 -16.44 -1.71
C LYS A 256 14.21 -15.55 -2.92
N LEU A 257 14.05 -14.24 -2.80
CA LEU A 257 14.35 -13.29 -3.86
C LEU A 257 15.68 -12.61 -3.51
N SER A 258 16.55 -12.41 -4.50
CA SER A 258 17.91 -11.89 -4.31
C SER A 258 17.97 -10.36 -4.41
N GLY A 259 18.81 -9.73 -3.58
CA GLY A 259 19.56 -8.52 -3.95
C GLY A 259 18.93 -7.14 -3.71
N MET A 260 18.21 -6.90 -2.62
CA MET A 260 17.80 -5.54 -2.24
C MET A 260 18.58 -4.99 -1.04
N VAL A 261 19.09 -3.77 -1.21
CA VAL A 261 19.56 -2.90 -0.13
C VAL A 261 18.34 -2.18 0.44
N LEU A 262 18.18 -2.25 1.76
CA LEU A 262 17.08 -1.61 2.46
C LEU A 262 17.48 -0.19 2.89
N ASP A 263 16.60 0.78 2.63
CA ASP A 263 16.73 2.19 3.00
C ASP A 263 16.53 2.37 4.51
N ASN A 264 17.45 3.08 5.15
CA ASN A 264 17.41 3.36 6.59
C ASN A 264 16.28 4.33 7.00
N HIS A 265 15.65 5.01 6.05
CA HIS A 265 14.57 5.96 6.28
C HIS A 265 13.18 5.38 5.99
N SER A 266 13.10 4.07 5.69
CA SER A 266 11.85 3.37 5.40
C SER A 266 11.50 2.35 6.48
N LEU A 267 10.22 2.26 6.80
CA LEU A 267 9.66 1.22 7.67
C LEU A 267 9.30 -0.01 6.84
N TYR A 268 9.88 -1.16 7.20
CA TYR A 268 9.70 -2.42 6.47
C TYR A 268 8.71 -3.33 7.18
N LEU A 269 7.66 -3.70 6.45
CA LEU A 269 6.62 -4.61 6.91
C LEU A 269 6.96 -6.04 6.51
N SER A 270 7.04 -6.94 7.49
CA SER A 270 7.21 -8.38 7.27
C SER A 270 6.05 -9.16 7.89
N GLN A 271 5.42 -10.03 7.09
CA GLN A 271 4.39 -10.93 7.58
C GLN A 271 5.03 -12.28 7.91
N GLN A 272 5.01 -12.65 9.18
CA GLN A 272 5.41 -13.97 9.67
C GLN A 272 4.14 -14.77 10.03
N LYS A 273 4.28 -16.10 10.19
CA LYS A 273 3.13 -17.01 10.37
C LYS A 273 2.17 -16.63 11.52
N SER A 274 2.63 -15.86 12.52
CA SER A 274 1.84 -15.48 13.69
C SER A 274 1.72 -13.98 13.94
N LYS A 275 2.42 -13.13 13.17
CA LYS A 275 2.46 -11.69 13.43
C LYS A 275 2.84 -10.89 12.18
N LEU A 276 2.37 -9.65 12.15
CA LEU A 276 2.88 -8.60 11.29
C LEU A 276 3.93 -7.80 12.08
N SER A 277 5.14 -7.69 11.55
CA SER A 277 6.23 -6.94 12.18
C SER A 277 6.63 -5.78 11.29
N LEU A 278 6.72 -4.59 11.89
CA LEU A 278 7.25 -3.39 11.28
C LEU A 278 8.64 -3.15 11.85
N GLU A 279 9.63 -3.07 10.98
CA GLU A 279 11.06 -2.97 11.33
C GLU A 279 11.65 -1.66 10.78
N LEU A 280 12.51 -1.00 11.57
CA LEU A 280 13.32 0.14 11.17
C LEU A 280 14.79 -0.22 11.38
N LYS A 281 15.62 -0.13 10.34
CA LYS A 281 17.06 -0.49 10.41
C LYS A 281 17.34 -1.91 10.99
N GLY A 282 16.37 -2.83 10.87
CA GLY A 282 16.46 -4.19 11.40
C GLY A 282 15.89 -4.37 12.81
N ASP A 283 15.63 -3.27 13.53
CA ASP A 283 15.02 -3.30 14.85
C ASP A 283 13.50 -3.30 14.75
N LEU A 284 12.85 -4.08 15.61
CA LEU A 284 11.40 -4.12 15.71
C LEU A 284 10.87 -2.76 16.20
N PHE A 285 10.01 -2.14 15.40
CA PHE A 285 9.31 -0.90 15.74
C PHE A 285 7.90 -1.20 16.28
N LEU A 286 7.14 -2.04 15.57
CA LEU A 286 5.77 -2.42 15.95
C LEU A 286 5.53 -3.89 15.62
N SER A 287 4.85 -4.61 16.51
CA SER A 287 4.37 -5.97 16.27
C SER A 287 2.87 -6.00 16.46
N ILE A 288 2.15 -6.56 15.49
CA ILE A 288 0.69 -6.73 15.51
C ILE A 288 0.42 -8.22 15.40
N ALA A 289 -0.38 -8.78 16.31
CA ALA A 289 -0.69 -10.20 16.28
C ALA A 289 -1.70 -10.53 15.16
N ASN A 290 -1.65 -11.75 14.62
CA ASN A 290 -2.51 -12.15 13.48
C ASN A 290 -4.00 -12.23 13.83
N ASP A 291 -4.37 -12.32 15.10
CA ASP A 291 -5.77 -12.27 15.56
C ASP A 291 -6.33 -10.84 15.58
N GLU A 292 -5.46 -9.82 15.51
CA GLU A 292 -5.87 -8.42 15.47
C GLU A 292 -6.27 -7.94 14.06
N TYR A 293 -6.00 -8.72 13.01
CA TYR A 293 -6.34 -8.37 11.63
C TYR A 293 -6.51 -9.60 10.73
N HIS A 294 -7.45 -9.56 9.79
CA HIS A 294 -7.57 -10.56 8.72
C HIS A 294 -6.97 -10.07 7.39
N THR A 295 -6.92 -8.75 7.15
CA THR A 295 -6.35 -8.13 5.93
C THR A 295 -5.54 -6.89 6.30
N PHE A 296 -4.49 -6.60 5.55
CA PHE A 296 -3.75 -5.33 5.65
C PHE A 296 -3.42 -4.75 4.28
N ARG A 297 -3.20 -3.43 4.21
CA ARG A 297 -2.80 -2.72 2.98
C ARG A 297 -1.81 -1.60 3.26
N ILE A 298 -0.93 -1.40 2.29
CA ILE A 298 -0.03 -0.25 2.19
C ILE A 298 -0.11 0.33 0.77
N TYR A 299 0.21 1.61 0.61
CA TYR A 299 0.03 2.33 -0.65
C TYR A 299 1.34 2.92 -1.16
N GLN A 300 2.29 2.05 -1.51
CA GLN A 300 3.65 2.44 -1.90
C GLN A 300 3.74 3.44 -3.08
N LYS A 301 2.70 3.56 -3.90
CA LYS A 301 2.66 4.47 -5.05
C LYS A 301 2.05 5.84 -4.75
N SER A 302 1.33 5.97 -3.63
CA SER A 302 0.61 7.19 -3.31
C SER A 302 1.49 8.12 -2.51
N HIS A 303 1.85 9.28 -3.07
CA HIS A 303 2.52 10.34 -2.30
C HIS A 303 1.72 10.79 -1.07
N HIS A 304 0.40 10.58 -1.05
CA HIS A 304 -0.44 10.96 0.08
C HIS A 304 -0.60 9.86 1.14
N TYR A 305 -0.32 8.58 0.80
CA TYR A 305 -0.64 7.42 1.65
C TYR A 305 0.52 6.44 1.81
N GLN A 306 1.71 6.77 1.29
CA GLN A 306 2.93 5.94 1.38
C GLN A 306 3.38 5.68 2.81
N ASN A 307 2.93 6.50 3.76
CA ASN A 307 3.19 6.40 5.18
C ASN A 307 2.03 5.80 5.98
N GLN A 308 1.09 5.12 5.33
CA GLN A 308 -0.08 4.54 5.98
C GLN A 308 -0.11 3.02 5.90
N LEU A 309 -0.32 2.38 7.06
CA LEU A 309 -0.64 0.96 7.19
C LEU A 309 -2.10 0.82 7.59
N HIS A 310 -2.89 0.17 6.75
CA HIS A 310 -4.30 -0.07 6.98
C HIS A 310 -4.48 -1.51 7.40
N LEU A 311 -5.12 -1.73 8.54
CA LEU A 311 -5.39 -3.04 9.15
C LEU A 311 -6.89 -3.23 9.26
N LEU A 312 -7.38 -4.35 8.76
CA LEU A 312 -8.79 -4.70 8.80
C LEU A 312 -8.97 -5.91 9.71
N SER A 313 -9.89 -5.77 10.66
CA SER A 313 -10.38 -6.85 11.51
C SER A 313 -11.88 -6.98 11.33
N ASP A 314 -12.49 -8.00 11.92
CA ASP A 314 -13.91 -8.29 11.73
C ASP A 314 -14.83 -7.15 12.22
N GLN A 315 -14.37 -6.34 13.17
CA GLN A 315 -15.18 -5.31 13.84
C GLN A 315 -14.62 -3.88 13.75
N GLN A 316 -13.45 -3.71 13.14
CA GLN A 316 -12.84 -2.40 13.00
C GLN A 316 -11.81 -2.34 11.87
N LEU A 317 -11.69 -1.13 11.34
CA LEU A 317 -10.60 -0.67 10.49
C LEU A 317 -9.64 0.17 11.34
N THR A 318 -8.36 -0.14 11.30
CA THR A 318 -7.31 0.65 11.95
C THR A 318 -6.36 1.21 10.89
N ILE A 319 -6.13 2.52 10.91
CA ILE A 319 -5.19 3.21 10.02
C ILE A 319 -4.08 3.78 10.87
N LEU A 320 -2.87 3.28 10.66
CA LEU A 320 -1.65 3.75 11.30
C LEU A 320 -0.91 4.66 10.32
N ILE A 321 -0.63 5.90 10.72
CA ILE A 321 0.05 6.91 9.93
C ILE A 321 1.39 7.25 10.62
N PHE A 322 2.48 7.19 9.87
CA PHE A 322 3.83 7.41 10.38
C PHE A 322 4.42 8.73 9.83
N ASN A 323 4.79 9.66 10.70
CA ASN A 323 5.46 10.90 10.32
C ASN A 323 6.72 11.08 11.17
N GLN A 324 7.75 11.69 10.61
CA GLN A 324 8.95 12.07 11.35
C GLN A 324 8.66 13.35 12.15
N LEU A 325 9.13 13.43 13.38
CA LEU A 325 9.11 14.65 14.19
C LEU A 325 10.21 15.58 13.67
N LEU A 326 9.87 16.87 13.54
CA LEU A 326 10.82 17.92 13.18
C LEU A 326 11.77 18.24 14.33
#